data_AF-A0AAD9YWH1-F1
#
_entry.id   AF-A0AAD9YWH1-F1
#
_cell.length_a   1.000
_cell.length_b   1.000
_cell.length_c   1.000
_cell.angle_alpha   90.00
_cell.angle_beta   90.00
_cell.angle_gamma   90.00
#
_symmetry.space_group_name_H-M   'P 1'
#
loop_
_entity.id
_entity.type
_entity.pdbx_description
1 polymer ?
#
loop_
_entity_poly.entity_id
_entity_poly.type
_entity_poly.pdbx_seq_one_letter_code
_entity_poly.pdbx_strand_id
1 'polypeptide(L)'
;MSKPVHRNLAKYTFCKERFNQGKQLDTKKAPPGTWATDMTKTDRTGYTDVFMFHASVYVLADTYAIEELQEFCLRRIRISLLYVTPNSELLEAFHDLILYVLENTKASDGFRKLLLHFCIAHIGWIKSSGFLQRMREELPDFLADLTVEIPLNLWSCMGKAR
;
A
#
# COMPACT_ATOMS: atom_id res chain seq x y z
N MET A 1 6.37 -9.58 35.45
CA MET A 1 6.74 -9.79 34.03
C MET A 1 5.52 -9.47 33.17
N SER A 2 5.52 -8.34 32.45
CA SER A 2 4.33 -7.81 31.77
C SER A 2 4.37 -8.11 30.26
N LYS A 3 3.26 -8.63 29.72
CA LYS A 3 3.14 -9.24 28.38
C LYS A 3 3.17 -8.19 27.23
N PRO A 4 3.88 -8.42 26.11
CA PRO A 4 3.84 -7.55 24.93
C PRO A 4 2.83 -8.08 23.90
N VAL A 5 1.52 -7.92 24.14
CA VAL A 5 0.47 -8.47 23.23
C VAL A 5 -0.31 -7.38 22.48
N HIS A 6 -0.32 -6.14 22.97
CA HIS A 6 -1.18 -5.09 22.39
C HIS A 6 -0.65 -4.38 21.13
N ARG A 7 0.67 -4.25 20.93
CA ARG A 7 1.21 -3.45 19.81
C ARG A 7 0.97 -4.07 18.43
N ASN A 8 1.02 -5.40 18.35
CA ASN A 8 0.82 -6.10 17.08
C ASN A 8 -0.66 -6.28 16.73
N LEU A 9 -1.56 -6.31 17.71
CA LEU A 9 -2.98 -6.57 17.47
C LEU A 9 -3.66 -5.42 16.71
N ALA A 10 -3.44 -4.17 17.10
CA ALA A 10 -4.05 -3.00 16.44
C ALA A 10 -3.65 -2.87 14.96
N LYS A 11 -2.34 -2.98 14.70
CA LYS A 11 -1.79 -2.99 13.34
C LYS A 11 -2.30 -4.19 12.54
N TYR A 12 -2.27 -5.38 13.15
CA TYR A 12 -2.79 -6.59 12.54
C TYR A 12 -4.26 -6.47 12.15
N THR A 13 -5.12 -5.95 13.04
CA THR A 13 -6.54 -5.73 12.77
C THR A 13 -6.74 -4.73 11.65
N PHE A 14 -6.05 -3.58 11.68
CA PHE A 14 -6.11 -2.60 10.60
C PHE A 14 -5.69 -3.20 9.25
N CYS A 15 -4.52 -3.85 9.21
CA CYS A 15 -4.05 -4.51 8.00
C CYS A 15 -5.05 -5.57 7.53
N LYS A 16 -5.58 -6.40 8.44
CA LYS A 16 -6.52 -7.46 8.11
C LYS A 16 -7.82 -6.90 7.52
N GLU A 17 -8.38 -5.86 8.12
CA GLU A 17 -9.70 -5.32 7.74
C GLU A 17 -9.63 -4.36 6.56
N ARG A 18 -8.66 -3.44 6.57
CA ARG A 18 -8.61 -2.30 5.64
C ARG A 18 -7.69 -2.52 4.44
N PHE A 19 -6.66 -3.34 4.61
CA PHE A 19 -5.67 -3.59 3.55
C PHE A 19 -5.85 -4.98 2.91
N ASN A 20 -5.96 -6.04 3.71
CA ASN A 20 -6.11 -7.42 3.26
C ASN A 20 -7.57 -7.82 3.01
N GLN A 21 -8.54 -7.00 3.45
CA GLN A 21 -9.99 -7.25 3.33
C GLN A 21 -10.42 -8.64 3.82
N GLY A 22 -9.85 -9.11 4.93
CA GLY A 22 -10.16 -10.42 5.52
C GLY A 22 -9.59 -11.62 4.76
N LYS A 23 -8.89 -11.43 3.63
CA LYS A 23 -8.21 -12.52 2.93
C LYS A 23 -7.01 -12.95 3.77
N GLN A 24 -7.06 -14.17 4.29
CA GLN A 24 -5.96 -14.79 5.00
C GLN A 24 -4.83 -14.98 3.97
N LEU A 25 -3.70 -14.30 4.19
CA LEU A 25 -2.47 -14.58 3.45
C LEU A 25 -1.99 -15.94 3.93
N ASP A 26 -2.35 -17.00 3.21
CA ASP A 26 -1.63 -18.25 3.34
C ASP A 26 -0.25 -17.99 2.73
N THR A 27 0.71 -17.60 3.58
CA THR A 27 2.11 -17.39 3.19
C THR A 27 2.74 -18.68 2.66
N LYS A 28 2.01 -19.80 2.73
CA LYS A 28 2.33 -21.07 2.09
C LYS A 28 1.75 -21.10 0.67
N LYS A 29 2.50 -20.46 -0.24
CA LYS A 29 2.40 -20.54 -1.71
C LYS A 29 1.03 -20.13 -2.29
N ALA A 30 0.99 -18.92 -2.86
CA ALA A 30 -0.03 -18.58 -3.85
C ALA A 30 -0.07 -19.66 -4.96
N PRO A 31 -1.25 -19.99 -5.54
CA PRO A 31 -1.36 -21.03 -6.55
C PRO A 31 -0.38 -20.75 -7.71
N PRO A 32 0.35 -21.76 -8.20
CA PRO A 32 1.30 -21.58 -9.30
C PRO A 32 0.61 -20.98 -10.53
N GLY A 33 1.21 -19.96 -11.14
CA GLY A 33 0.66 -19.28 -12.33
C GLY A 33 -0.39 -18.19 -12.01
N THR A 34 -0.51 -17.80 -10.75
CA THR A 34 -1.29 -16.62 -10.37
C THR A 34 -0.43 -15.36 -10.38
N TRP A 35 -1.05 -14.22 -10.63
CA TRP A 35 -0.40 -12.90 -10.56
C TRP A 35 0.39 -12.64 -9.28
N ALA A 36 -0.07 -13.17 -8.14
CA ALA A 36 0.65 -13.09 -6.88
C ALA A 36 2.02 -13.81 -6.94
N THR A 37 2.11 -14.95 -7.64
CA THR A 37 3.39 -15.64 -7.85
C THR A 37 4.33 -14.90 -8.80
N ASP A 38 3.79 -14.16 -9.76
CA ASP A 38 4.61 -13.35 -10.67
C ASP A 38 5.22 -12.14 -9.95
N MET A 39 4.48 -11.52 -9.01
CA MET A 39 5.01 -10.39 -8.20
C MET A 39 6.14 -10.78 -7.25
N THR A 40 6.28 -12.06 -6.91
CA THR A 40 7.41 -12.57 -6.11
C THR A 40 8.68 -12.81 -6.93
N LYS A 41 8.55 -12.85 -8.27
CA LYS A 41 9.65 -13.05 -9.22
C LYS A 41 9.97 -11.70 -9.83
N THR A 42 10.96 -11.02 -9.29
CA THR A 42 11.48 -9.71 -9.73
C THR A 42 11.90 -9.64 -11.21
N ASP A 43 11.86 -10.76 -11.92
CA ASP A 43 12.57 -11.04 -13.17
C ASP A 43 11.73 -10.89 -14.45
N ARG A 44 10.46 -10.43 -14.41
CA ARG A 44 9.61 -10.34 -15.63
C ARG A 44 9.22 -8.94 -16.10
N THR A 45 8.95 -7.98 -15.22
CA THR A 45 8.45 -6.65 -15.64
C THR A 45 8.80 -5.49 -14.71
N GLY A 46 9.52 -5.71 -13.59
CA GLY A 46 9.79 -4.64 -12.60
C GLY A 46 8.53 -4.14 -11.87
N TYR A 47 8.70 -3.53 -10.70
CA TYR A 47 7.56 -3.03 -9.91
C TYR A 47 6.88 -1.81 -10.56
N THR A 48 7.67 -0.90 -11.13
CA THR A 48 7.16 0.34 -11.73
C THR A 48 6.22 0.06 -12.89
N ASP A 49 6.62 -0.75 -13.87
CA ASP A 49 5.80 -1.00 -15.07
C ASP A 49 4.45 -1.63 -14.69
N VAL A 50 4.46 -2.56 -13.74
CA VAL A 50 3.25 -3.22 -13.26
C VAL A 50 2.30 -2.23 -12.58
N PHE A 51 2.81 -1.40 -11.68
CA PHE A 51 1.98 -0.42 -10.99
C PHE A 51 1.46 0.65 -11.93
N MET A 52 2.31 1.17 -12.81
CA MET A 52 1.94 2.23 -13.76
C MET A 52 0.96 1.74 -14.83
N PHE A 53 1.10 0.50 -15.30
CA PHE A 53 0.10 -0.12 -16.18
C PHE A 53 -1.27 -0.17 -15.51
N HIS A 54 -1.36 -0.72 -14.29
CA HIS A 54 -2.65 -0.81 -13.61
C HIS A 54 -3.20 0.56 -13.19
N ALA A 55 -2.33 1.51 -12.86
CA ALA A 55 -2.74 2.85 -12.49
C ALA A 55 -3.29 3.63 -13.68
N SER A 56 -2.63 3.57 -14.83
CA SER A 56 -3.13 4.20 -16.06
C SER A 56 -4.46 3.60 -16.51
N VAL A 57 -4.62 2.28 -16.44
CA VAL A 57 -5.90 1.63 -16.74
C VAL A 57 -6.99 2.02 -15.73
N TYR A 58 -6.65 2.20 -14.45
CA TYR A 58 -7.59 2.70 -13.45
C TYR A 58 -8.10 4.10 -13.78
N VAL A 59 -7.21 5.03 -14.13
CA VAL A 59 -7.56 6.42 -14.51
C VAL A 59 -8.40 6.44 -15.78
N LEU A 60 -8.05 5.58 -16.76
CA LEU A 60 -8.86 5.40 -17.97
C LEU A 60 -10.27 4.91 -17.61
N ALA A 61 -10.37 3.90 -16.75
CA ALA A 61 -11.65 3.38 -16.29
C ALA A 61 -12.49 4.44 -15.56
N ASP A 62 -11.88 5.32 -14.77
CA ASP A 62 -12.57 6.48 -14.17
C ASP A 62 -13.11 7.45 -15.21
N THR A 63 -12.27 7.78 -16.19
CA THR A 63 -12.61 8.70 -17.27
C THR A 63 -13.83 8.23 -18.06
N TYR A 64 -13.97 6.92 -18.25
CA TYR A 64 -15.08 6.30 -18.98
C TYR A 64 -16.17 5.71 -18.07
N ALA A 65 -16.12 5.95 -16.76
CA ALA A 65 -17.06 5.43 -15.77
C ALA A 65 -17.27 3.90 -15.82
N ILE A 66 -16.19 3.15 -16.00
CA ILE A 66 -16.19 1.68 -16.03
C ILE A 66 -15.80 1.15 -14.63
N GLU A 67 -16.77 1.14 -13.72
CA GLU A 67 -16.56 0.82 -12.30
C GLU A 67 -15.93 -0.56 -12.07
N GLU A 68 -16.33 -1.58 -12.83
CA GLU A 68 -15.81 -2.94 -12.69
C GLU A 68 -14.32 -3.02 -13.04
N LEU A 69 -13.89 -2.21 -14.02
CA LEU A 69 -12.48 -2.14 -14.41
C LEU A 69 -11.65 -1.38 -13.37
N GLN A 70 -12.21 -0.31 -12.78
CA GLN A 70 -11.59 0.37 -11.64
C GLN A 70 -11.36 -0.60 -10.47
N GLU A 71 -12.41 -1.34 -10.07
CA GLU A 71 -12.32 -2.29 -8.98
C GLU A 71 -11.29 -3.39 -9.28
N PHE A 72 -11.27 -3.88 -10.53
CA PHE A 72 -10.29 -4.86 -10.96
C PHE A 72 -8.85 -4.32 -10.85
N CYS A 73 -8.58 -3.11 -11.33
CA CYS A 73 -7.26 -2.49 -11.19
C CYS A 73 -6.85 -2.30 -9.74
N LEU A 74 -7.73 -1.76 -8.89
CA LEU A 74 -7.46 -1.62 -7.45
C LEU A 74 -7.15 -2.95 -6.79
N ARG A 75 -7.91 -4.00 -7.15
CA ARG A 75 -7.67 -5.35 -6.64
C ARG A 75 -6.32 -5.88 -7.10
N ARG A 76 -5.91 -5.64 -8.35
CA ARG A 76 -4.60 -6.05 -8.86
C ARG A 76 -3.47 -5.36 -8.13
N ILE A 77 -3.54 -4.04 -7.97
CA ILE A 77 -2.54 -3.25 -7.25
C ILE A 77 -2.46 -3.67 -5.78
N ARG A 78 -3.61 -3.87 -5.12
CA ARG A 78 -3.66 -4.38 -3.74
C ARG A 78 -2.96 -5.73 -3.61
N ILE A 79 -3.25 -6.67 -4.50
CA ILE A 79 -2.60 -7.99 -4.51
C ILE A 79 -1.10 -7.82 -4.75
N SER A 80 -0.70 -6.98 -5.70
CA SER A 80 0.72 -6.70 -5.94
C SER A 80 1.41 -6.20 -4.66
N LEU A 81 0.89 -5.13 -4.05
CA LEU A 81 1.42 -4.57 -2.80
C LEU A 81 1.43 -5.56 -1.62
N LEU A 82 0.54 -6.55 -1.60
CA LEU A 82 0.51 -7.59 -0.55
C LEU A 82 1.61 -8.64 -0.69
N TYR A 83 2.04 -8.95 -1.92
CA TYR A 83 2.96 -10.05 -2.20
C TYR A 83 4.37 -9.60 -2.62
N VAL A 84 4.58 -8.31 -2.88
CA VAL A 84 5.92 -7.76 -3.14
C VAL A 84 6.84 -7.93 -1.94
N THR A 85 8.12 -8.14 -2.23
CA THR A 85 9.17 -8.17 -1.21
C THR A 85 9.61 -6.73 -0.91
N PRO A 86 9.60 -6.28 0.35
CA PRO A 86 10.07 -4.95 0.70
C PRO A 86 11.54 -4.73 0.32
N ASN A 87 11.81 -3.82 -0.63
CA ASN A 87 13.14 -3.44 -1.07
C ASN A 87 13.16 -1.97 -1.57
N SER A 88 14.33 -1.45 -1.95
CA SER A 88 14.46 -0.06 -2.43
C SER A 88 13.74 0.18 -3.76
N GLU A 89 13.78 -0.79 -4.68
CA GLU A 89 13.07 -0.72 -5.96
C GLU A 89 11.56 -0.53 -5.75
N LEU A 90 10.98 -1.24 -4.79
CA LEU A 90 9.57 -1.11 -4.43
C LEU A 90 9.26 0.30 -3.90
N LEU A 91 10.17 0.91 -3.12
CA LEU A 91 9.96 2.26 -2.60
C LEU A 91 9.95 3.30 -3.73
N GLU A 92 10.86 3.21 -4.69
CA GLU A 92 10.86 4.10 -5.86
C GLU A 92 9.62 3.88 -6.72
N ALA A 93 9.27 2.62 -7.03
CA ALA A 93 8.06 2.31 -7.79
C ALA A 93 6.79 2.79 -7.07
N PHE A 94 6.75 2.69 -5.74
CA PHE A 94 5.64 3.16 -4.93
C PHE A 94 5.58 4.69 -4.85
N HIS A 95 6.74 5.37 -4.87
CA HIS A 95 6.83 6.82 -4.97
C HIS A 95 6.19 7.33 -6.25
N ASP A 96 6.62 6.79 -7.39
CA ASP A 96 6.10 7.15 -8.72
C ASP A 96 4.60 6.89 -8.81
N LEU A 97 4.14 5.79 -8.20
CA LEU A 97 2.72 5.47 -8.10
C LEU A 97 1.94 6.50 -7.30
N ILE A 98 2.46 6.98 -6.15
CA ILE A 98 1.80 8.02 -5.36
C ILE A 98 1.68 9.31 -6.18
N LEU A 99 2.78 9.76 -6.80
CA LEU A 99 2.78 10.98 -7.61
C LEU A 99 1.72 10.90 -8.71
N TYR A 100 1.74 9.81 -9.48
CA TYR A 100 0.78 9.59 -10.56
C TYR A 100 -0.67 9.60 -10.06
N VAL A 101 -0.97 8.90 -8.96
CA VAL A 101 -2.33 8.83 -8.42
C VAL A 101 -2.78 10.18 -7.88
N LEU A 102 -1.91 10.96 -7.24
CA LEU A 102 -2.25 12.29 -6.73
C LEU A 102 -2.56 13.28 -7.86
N GLU A 103 -1.87 13.17 -8.99
CA GLU A 103 -2.11 14.02 -10.16
C GLU A 103 -3.42 13.67 -10.88
N ASN A 104 -3.83 12.39 -10.86
CA ASN A 104 -4.90 11.87 -11.73
C ASN A 104 -6.20 11.49 -11.01
N THR A 105 -6.28 11.61 -9.69
CA THR A 105 -7.48 11.22 -8.92
C THR A 105 -7.90 12.33 -7.95
N LYS A 106 -9.11 12.23 -7.37
CA LYS A 106 -9.59 13.17 -6.32
C LYS A 106 -9.14 12.70 -4.93
N ALA A 107 -9.08 13.59 -3.94
CA ALA A 107 -8.66 13.25 -2.57
C ALA A 107 -9.47 12.10 -1.94
N SER A 108 -10.76 11.99 -2.24
CA SER A 108 -11.64 10.93 -1.73
C SER A 108 -11.53 9.59 -2.48
N ASP A 109 -10.63 9.47 -3.45
CA ASP A 109 -10.53 8.31 -4.34
C ASP A 109 -10.05 7.04 -3.63
N GLY A 110 -10.64 5.91 -4.00
CA GLY A 110 -10.33 4.60 -3.40
C GLY A 110 -8.88 4.15 -3.62
N PHE A 111 -8.22 4.61 -4.67
CA PHE A 111 -6.82 4.34 -4.96
C PHE A 111 -5.91 5.08 -3.98
N ARG A 112 -6.13 6.38 -3.76
CA ARG A 112 -5.37 7.14 -2.74
C ARG A 112 -5.47 6.45 -1.38
N LYS A 113 -6.68 6.02 -1.02
CA LYS A 113 -6.91 5.29 0.22
C LYS A 113 -6.16 3.96 0.30
N LEU A 114 -6.06 3.22 -0.81
CA LEU A 114 -5.27 1.99 -0.88
C LEU A 114 -3.77 2.26 -0.61
N LEU A 115 -3.21 3.32 -1.18
CA LEU A 115 -1.81 3.70 -0.95
C LEU A 115 -1.56 4.10 0.51
N LEU A 116 -2.46 4.88 1.10
CA LEU A 116 -2.40 5.23 2.53
C LEU A 116 -2.45 3.99 3.41
N HIS A 117 -3.35 3.03 3.13
CA HIS A 117 -3.43 1.79 3.87
C HIS A 117 -2.14 0.95 3.77
N PHE A 118 -1.49 0.91 2.60
CA PHE A 118 -0.19 0.27 2.46
C PHE A 118 0.87 0.96 3.32
N CYS A 119 0.92 2.30 3.31
CA CYS A 119 1.83 3.07 4.16
C CYS A 119 1.66 2.71 5.64
N ILE A 120 0.42 2.64 6.12
CA ILE A 120 0.11 2.29 7.52
C ILE A 120 0.52 0.84 7.80
N ALA A 121 0.21 -0.09 6.90
CA ALA A 121 0.55 -1.50 7.03
C ALA A 121 2.07 -1.74 7.09
N HIS A 122 2.86 -0.89 6.43
CA HIS A 122 4.31 -1.01 6.37
C HIS A 122 5.07 0.14 7.03
N ILE A 123 4.42 0.93 7.90
CA ILE A 123 4.95 2.19 8.44
C ILE A 123 6.32 2.05 9.12
N GLY A 124 6.58 0.92 9.79
CA GLY A 124 7.87 0.65 10.43
C GLY A 124 9.02 0.46 9.43
N TRP A 125 8.75 -0.20 8.29
CA TRP A 125 9.71 -0.36 7.22
C TRP A 125 9.93 0.97 6.48
N ILE A 126 8.83 1.65 6.13
CA ILE A 126 8.84 2.94 5.41
C ILE A 126 9.55 4.03 6.24
N LYS A 127 9.36 4.05 7.55
CA LYS A 127 10.08 4.98 8.43
C LYS A 127 11.58 4.67 8.46
N SER A 128 11.95 3.40 8.50
CA SER A 128 13.36 2.96 8.56
C SER A 128 14.12 3.23 7.25
N SER A 129 13.43 3.34 6.12
CA SER A 129 14.05 3.60 4.81
C SER A 129 14.30 5.08 4.50
N GLY A 130 13.83 6.01 5.35
CA GLY A 130 13.93 7.45 5.06
C GLY A 130 12.82 7.99 4.15
N PHE A 131 11.91 7.12 3.68
CA PHE A 131 10.88 7.47 2.69
C PHE A 131 9.90 8.53 3.21
N LEU A 132 9.56 8.49 4.51
CA LEU A 132 8.68 9.50 5.12
C LEU A 132 9.30 10.91 5.10
N GLN A 133 10.62 11.02 5.25
CA GLN A 133 11.30 12.31 5.16
C GLN A 133 11.22 12.87 3.75
N ARG A 134 11.45 12.02 2.73
CA ARG A 134 11.31 12.41 1.32
C ARG A 134 9.90 12.91 0.99
N MET A 135 8.88 12.14 1.37
CA MET A 135 7.48 12.55 1.17
C MET A 135 7.14 13.87 1.85
N ARG A 136 7.84 14.27 2.92
CA ARG A 136 7.58 15.53 3.62
C ARG A 136 7.88 16.74 2.75
N GLU A 137 8.91 16.62 1.92
CA GLU A 137 9.36 17.68 1.02
C GLU A 137 8.53 17.67 -0.26
N GLU A 138 8.24 16.48 -0.79
CA GLU A 138 7.62 16.31 -2.11
C GLU A 138 6.08 16.25 -2.06
N LEU A 139 5.51 15.72 -0.98
CA LEU A 139 4.09 15.31 -0.89
C LEU A 139 3.45 15.62 0.48
N PRO A 140 3.42 16.89 0.93
CA PRO A 140 2.94 17.26 2.25
C PRO A 140 1.45 16.91 2.48
N ASP A 141 0.61 17.04 1.46
CA ASP A 141 -0.83 16.75 1.56
C ASP A 141 -1.08 15.24 1.75
N PHE A 142 -0.35 14.39 1.04
CA PHE A 142 -0.44 12.93 1.23
C PHE A 142 0.00 12.50 2.63
N LEU A 143 1.03 13.15 3.18
CA LEU A 143 1.43 12.93 4.57
C LEU A 143 0.36 13.40 5.56
N ALA A 144 -0.28 14.54 5.30
CA ALA A 144 -1.40 15.00 6.13
C ALA A 144 -2.53 13.95 6.12
N ASP A 145 -2.93 13.47 4.95
CA ASP A 145 -3.92 12.40 4.80
C ASP A 145 -3.51 11.12 5.53
N LEU A 146 -2.22 10.74 5.44
CA LEU A 146 -1.68 9.60 6.15
C LEU A 146 -1.82 9.77 7.67
N THR A 147 -1.59 10.96 8.21
CA THR A 147 -1.74 11.18 9.65
C THR A 147 -3.19 11.06 10.12
N VAL A 148 -4.16 11.46 9.29
CA VAL A 148 -5.59 11.34 9.59
C VAL A 148 -6.05 9.89 9.50
N GLU A 149 -5.57 9.12 8.53
CA GLU A 149 -5.95 7.72 8.34
C GLU A 149 -5.31 6.76 9.36
N ILE A 150 -4.19 7.12 10.01
CA ILE A 150 -3.58 6.28 11.05
C ILE A 150 -4.53 6.17 12.25
N PRO A 151 -4.96 4.95 12.64
CA PRO A 151 -5.79 4.75 13.81
C PRO A 151 -5.15 5.23 15.13
N LEU A 152 -5.93 5.86 16.02
CA LEU A 152 -5.48 6.37 17.33
C LEU A 152 -4.72 5.35 18.20
N ASN A 153 -5.12 4.08 18.14
CA ASN A 153 -4.45 2.99 18.86
C ASN A 153 -3.06 2.65 18.29
N LEU A 154 -2.81 2.95 17.01
CA LEU A 154 -1.53 2.76 16.34
C LEU A 154 -0.55 3.88 16.73
N TRP A 155 -1.00 5.12 16.84
CA TRP A 155 -0.22 6.25 17.37
C TRP A 155 0.34 5.96 18.77
N SER A 156 -0.49 5.40 19.64
CA SER A 156 -0.12 5.02 21.00
C SER A 156 0.98 3.95 21.06
N CYS A 157 1.14 3.16 19.99
CA CYS A 157 2.18 2.14 19.88
C CYS A 157 3.49 2.69 19.29
N MET A 158 3.43 3.77 18.50
CA MET A 158 4.61 4.41 17.88
C MET A 158 5.38 5.32 18.84
N GLY A 159 4.73 5.91 19.85
CA GLY A 159 5.37 6.80 20.83
C GLY A 159 6.23 6.10 21.91
N LYS A 160 6.31 4.76 21.90
CA LYS A 160 7.01 3.97 22.93
C LYS A 160 8.19 3.15 22.38
N ALA A 161 8.76 3.58 21.26
CA ALA A 161 10.06 3.11 20.78
C ALA A 161 11.12 4.17 21.14
N ARG A 162 11.67 4.04 22.35
CA ARG A 162 12.97 4.61 22.73
C ARG A 162 13.86 3.43 23.09
#